data_AF-A0A803MM79-F1
#
_entry.id   AF-A0A803MM79-F1
#
_cell.length_a   1.000
_cell.length_b   1.000
_cell.length_c   1.000
_cell.angle_alpha   90.00
_cell.angle_beta   90.00
_cell.angle_gamma   90.00
#
_symmetry.space_group_name_H-M   'P 1'
#
loop_
_entity.id
_entity.type
_entity.pdbx_description
1 polymer ?
#
loop_
_entity_poly.entity_id
_entity_poly.type
_entity_poly.pdbx_seq_one_letter_code
_entity_poly.pdbx_strand_id
1 'polypeptide(L)'
;MKGTLFENQIKEYGDIFQKDNVYQISNAPLEPVNPKYKDRDGECSIRFGGRTMVQPVTTEIVPNKVHYVPLASVSYESDPDDRYDILGLVLFISDIITITTEHGIEHPVRDISVIDHSANDCLYMDDLTKNKDSKLLSWKTEPVIAGFLGLRVATNRGFTLSSNLSTSIDTNPTGEEFIVFQDWVMANQTELESKIIQLLNTKNPTAEKSILTIEQVINRKGTLDFGSIARVLSSNDFYVAVGPSYILTKKQVLSWVLKDVS
;
A
#
# COMPACT_ATOMS: atom_id res chain seq x y z
N MET A 1 17.39 14.46 9.10
CA MET A 1 17.36 14.75 10.56
C MET A 1 15.94 14.51 11.06
N LYS A 2 15.77 13.86 12.22
CA LYS A 2 14.45 13.48 12.78
C LYS A 2 14.17 14.22 14.09
N GLY A 3 12.99 14.79 14.27
CA GLY A 3 12.54 15.34 15.56
C GLY A 3 11.61 14.35 16.27
N THR A 4 11.69 14.24 17.59
CA THR A 4 10.74 13.43 18.36
C THR A 4 10.30 14.15 19.63
N LEU A 5 8.99 14.17 19.88
CA LEU A 5 8.37 14.77 21.06
C LEU A 5 7.90 13.66 22.00
N PHE A 6 8.17 13.81 23.29
CA PHE A 6 7.77 12.87 24.34
C PHE A 6 6.89 13.55 25.39
N GLU A 7 5.84 12.85 25.84
CA GLU A 7 5.03 13.20 27.02
C GLU A 7 4.63 14.69 27.11
N ASN A 8 5.26 15.46 27.99
CA ASN A 8 4.99 16.88 28.22
C ASN A 8 5.29 17.74 26.99
N GLN A 9 6.27 17.36 26.18
CA GLN A 9 6.63 18.07 24.95
C GLN A 9 5.53 17.98 23.90
N ILE A 10 4.75 16.89 23.88
CA ILE A 10 3.60 16.76 22.98
C ILE A 10 2.53 17.79 23.34
N LYS A 11 2.30 18.01 24.64
CA LYS A 11 1.34 19.03 25.10
C LYS A 11 1.82 20.45 24.81
N GLU A 12 3.13 20.68 24.88
CA GLU A 12 3.73 22.00 24.70
C GLU A 12 3.89 22.39 23.22
N TYR A 13 4.31 21.44 22.38
CA TYR A 13 4.67 21.71 20.98
C TYR A 13 3.75 21.03 19.95
N GLY A 14 2.87 20.12 20.37
CA GLY A 14 2.08 19.29 19.45
C GLY A 14 1.20 20.11 18.51
N ASP A 15 0.58 21.18 19.01
CA ASP A 15 -0.29 22.05 18.21
C ASP A 15 0.49 23.09 17.38
N ILE A 16 1.79 23.27 17.66
CA ILE A 16 2.65 24.23 16.97
C ILE A 16 3.08 23.66 15.61
N PHE A 17 3.47 22.38 15.58
CA PHE A 17 3.94 21.73 14.36
C PHE A 17 2.78 21.32 13.46
N GLN A 18 2.69 21.99 12.33
CA GLN A 18 1.75 21.72 11.26
C GLN A 18 2.53 21.22 10.04
N LYS A 19 1.91 20.30 9.30
CA LYS A 19 2.48 19.75 8.08
C LYS A 19 2.78 20.89 7.08
N ASP A 20 3.88 20.74 6.34
CA ASP A 20 4.33 21.63 5.26
C ASP A 20 4.68 23.08 5.67
N ASN A 21 4.64 23.39 6.97
CA ASN A 21 5.13 24.66 7.51
C ASN A 21 6.63 24.61 7.82
N VAL A 22 7.27 25.78 7.75
CA VAL A 22 8.70 25.93 8.08
C VAL A 22 8.85 26.58 9.44
N TYR A 23 9.77 26.04 10.24
CA TYR A 23 10.01 26.48 11.61
C TYR A 23 11.48 26.80 11.83
N GLN A 24 11.75 27.93 12.49
CA GLN A 24 13.03 28.19 13.12
C GLN A 24 13.05 27.52 14.48
N ILE A 25 13.98 26.58 14.66
CA ILE A 25 14.19 25.86 15.92
C ILE A 25 15.53 26.31 16.51
N SER A 26 15.52 26.75 17.77
CA SER A 26 16.72 27.21 18.49
C SER A 26 16.85 26.51 19.84
N ASN A 27 18.08 26.33 20.31
CA ASN A 27 18.40 25.72 21.62
C ASN A 27 17.85 24.29 21.79
N ALA A 28 17.79 23.51 20.71
CA ALA A 28 17.40 22.10 20.75
C ALA A 28 18.65 21.20 20.70
N PRO A 29 18.90 20.34 21.70
CA PRO A 29 20.00 19.39 21.65
C PRO A 29 19.89 18.41 20.48
N LEU A 30 21.03 18.06 19.87
CA LEU A 30 21.14 17.02 18.87
C LEU A 30 21.66 15.73 19.50
N GLU A 31 21.05 14.60 19.17
CA GLU A 31 21.44 13.25 19.61
C GLU A 31 21.64 12.34 18.39
N PRO A 32 22.61 11.40 18.41
CA PRO A 32 22.80 10.45 17.32
C PRO A 32 21.54 9.59 17.12
N VAL A 33 21.17 9.35 15.86
CA VAL A 33 20.02 8.49 15.55
C VAL A 33 20.36 7.05 15.93
N ASN A 34 19.50 6.41 16.72
CA ASN A 34 19.62 4.98 16.97
C ASN A 34 19.33 4.22 15.65
N PRO A 35 20.29 3.43 15.12
CA PRO A 35 20.12 2.73 13.85
C PRO A 35 18.86 1.85 13.80
N LYS A 36 18.44 1.29 14.94
CA LYS A 36 17.24 0.45 15.04
C LYS A 36 15.93 1.21 14.74
N TYR A 37 15.91 2.53 14.91
CA TYR A 37 14.74 3.38 14.74
C TYR A 37 14.93 4.41 13.62
N LYS A 38 15.95 4.23 12.78
CA LYS A 38 16.22 5.06 11.61
C LYS A 38 15.21 4.72 10.53
N ASP A 39 14.42 5.71 10.13
CA ASP A 39 13.38 5.62 9.08
C ASP A 39 13.68 6.51 7.88
N ARG A 40 14.62 7.47 8.02
CA ARG A 40 15.08 8.35 6.95
C ARG A 40 16.57 8.65 7.12
N ASP A 41 17.18 9.15 6.04
CA ASP A 41 18.56 9.58 6.09
C ASP A 41 18.79 10.78 7.02
N GLY A 42 19.89 10.68 7.76
CA GLY A 42 20.25 11.61 8.82
C GLY A 42 21.07 10.94 9.90
N GLU A 43 22.09 11.63 10.35
CA GLU A 43 23.02 11.15 11.38
C GLU A 43 22.56 11.55 12.80
N CYS A 44 21.74 12.58 12.90
CA CYS A 44 21.28 13.14 14.16
C CYS A 44 19.75 13.35 14.20
N SER A 45 19.25 13.36 15.44
CA SER A 45 17.88 13.64 15.83
C SER A 45 17.83 14.84 16.78
N ILE A 46 16.72 15.57 16.77
CA ILE A 46 16.47 16.71 17.64
C ILE A 46 15.67 16.23 18.86
N ARG A 47 16.14 16.59 20.05
CA ARG A 47 15.36 16.50 21.28
C ARG A 47 14.82 17.88 21.64
N PHE A 48 13.54 17.94 21.97
CA PHE A 48 12.90 19.17 22.45
C PHE A 48 12.98 19.23 23.97
N GLY A 49 13.06 20.41 24.56
CA GLY A 49 13.06 20.58 26.02
C GLY A 49 12.70 22.01 26.39
N GLY A 50 12.58 22.33 27.68
CA GLY A 50 12.05 23.62 28.15
C GLY A 50 12.88 24.87 27.79
N ARG A 51 14.00 24.73 27.09
CA ARG A 51 14.79 25.84 26.52
C ARG A 51 14.67 25.95 25.00
N THR A 52 14.09 24.94 24.35
CA THR A 52 13.91 24.89 22.91
C THR A 52 12.86 25.91 22.51
N MET A 53 13.25 26.79 21.59
CA MET A 53 12.35 27.79 21.01
C MET A 53 11.98 27.34 19.61
N VAL A 54 10.68 27.29 19.32
CA VAL A 54 10.12 26.94 18.02
C VAL A 54 9.26 28.11 17.55
N GLN A 55 9.56 28.66 16.38
CA GLN A 55 8.80 29.75 15.79
C GLN A 55 8.49 29.44 14.32
N PRO A 56 7.23 29.59 13.86
CA PRO A 56 6.92 29.48 12.44
C PRO A 56 7.57 30.64 11.68
N VAL A 57 8.10 30.36 10.49
CA VAL A 57 8.76 31.36 9.66
C VAL A 57 8.21 31.28 8.24
N THR A 58 7.85 32.43 7.68
CA THR A 58 7.58 32.54 6.24
C THR A 58 8.91 32.68 5.52
N THR A 59 9.30 31.66 4.77
CA THR A 59 10.56 31.62 4.03
C THR A 59 10.34 31.04 2.64
N GLU A 60 11.25 31.35 1.72
CA GLU A 60 11.31 30.73 0.39
C GLU A 60 11.84 29.29 0.43
N ILE A 61 12.31 28.83 1.59
CA ILE A 61 12.73 27.43 1.78
C ILE A 61 11.50 26.54 1.62
N VAL A 62 11.41 25.87 0.48
CA VAL A 62 10.39 24.86 0.23
C VAL A 62 10.73 23.62 1.07
N PRO A 63 9.76 23.02 1.78
CA PRO A 63 9.95 21.72 2.42
C PRO A 63 10.55 20.71 1.44
N ASN A 64 11.36 19.77 1.93
CA ASN A 64 11.98 18.75 1.08
C ASN A 64 10.92 18.11 0.18
N LYS A 65 11.11 18.24 -1.13
CA LYS A 65 10.24 17.63 -2.12
C LYS A 65 10.24 16.13 -1.89
N VAL A 66 9.04 15.54 -1.80
CA VAL A 66 8.89 14.09 -1.76
C VAL A 66 9.35 13.52 -3.10
N HIS A 67 10.11 12.44 -3.06
CA HIS A 67 10.61 11.77 -4.25
C HIS A 67 9.82 10.49 -4.48
N TYR A 68 8.74 10.58 -5.27
CA TYR A 68 7.95 9.40 -5.59
C TYR A 68 8.69 8.50 -6.57
N VAL A 69 8.66 7.19 -6.30
CA VAL A 69 9.13 6.17 -7.22
C VAL A 69 7.95 5.47 -7.91
N PRO A 70 8.09 5.06 -9.17
CA PRO A 70 7.07 4.26 -9.84
C PRO A 70 6.89 2.90 -9.14
N LEU A 71 5.65 2.39 -9.05
CA LEU A 71 5.35 1.07 -8.50
C LEU A 71 6.13 -0.05 -9.20
N ALA A 72 6.28 0.03 -10.53
CA ALA A 72 7.01 -0.96 -11.31
C ALA A 72 8.53 -0.98 -11.01
N SER A 73 9.07 0.06 -10.36
CA SER A 73 10.48 0.12 -9.97
C SER A 73 10.77 -0.54 -8.62
N VAL A 74 9.73 -0.86 -7.84
CA VAL A 74 9.90 -1.54 -6.55
C VAL A 74 10.25 -3.00 -6.83
N SER A 75 11.40 -3.46 -6.31
CA SER A 75 11.89 -4.82 -6.51
C SER A 75 11.35 -5.77 -5.44
N TYR A 76 11.14 -7.03 -5.79
CA TYR A 76 10.87 -8.07 -4.79
C TYR A 76 12.13 -8.47 -4.00
N GLU A 77 13.32 -8.14 -4.52
CA GLU A 77 14.63 -8.39 -3.89
C GLU A 77 15.12 -7.23 -3.03
N SER A 78 14.26 -6.23 -2.82
CA SER A 78 14.59 -5.07 -1.98
C SER A 78 14.99 -5.50 -0.58
N ASP A 79 15.91 -4.74 0.02
CA ASP A 79 16.29 -4.94 1.40
C ASP A 79 15.04 -4.70 2.27
N PRO A 80 14.80 -5.51 3.33
CA PRO A 80 13.72 -5.22 4.25
C PRO A 80 13.73 -3.75 4.70
N ASP A 81 14.89 -3.15 4.92
CA ASP A 81 15.05 -1.78 5.39
C ASP A 81 14.90 -0.72 4.31
N ASP A 82 14.70 -1.10 3.05
CA ASP A 82 14.35 -0.16 1.99
C ASP A 82 12.98 0.48 2.26
N ARG A 83 12.86 1.74 1.82
CA ARG A 83 11.66 2.55 1.98
C ARG A 83 11.31 3.18 0.64
N TYR A 84 10.03 3.12 0.31
CA TYR A 84 9.50 3.63 -0.95
C TYR A 84 8.42 4.67 -0.69
N ASP A 85 8.59 5.82 -1.31
CA ASP A 85 7.55 6.86 -1.38
C ASP A 85 6.84 6.69 -2.72
N ILE A 86 5.51 6.51 -2.72
CA ILE A 86 4.74 6.17 -3.91
C ILE A 86 3.54 7.10 -4.03
N LEU A 87 3.33 7.64 -5.23
CA LEU A 87 2.11 8.36 -5.57
C LEU A 87 1.21 7.41 -6.37
N GLY A 88 -0.01 7.18 -5.88
CA GLY A 88 -0.89 6.20 -6.49
C GLY A 88 -2.37 6.52 -6.34
N LEU A 89 -3.17 5.88 -7.18
CA LEU A 89 -4.62 5.95 -7.17
C LEU A 89 -5.18 4.75 -6.40
N VAL A 90 -5.96 5.03 -5.35
CA VAL A 90 -6.65 4.03 -4.55
C VAL A 90 -7.89 3.55 -5.31
N LEU A 91 -7.87 2.28 -5.71
CA LEU A 91 -8.95 1.64 -6.46
C LEU A 91 -9.89 0.80 -5.59
N PHE A 92 -9.39 0.30 -4.47
CA PHE A 92 -10.18 -0.51 -3.55
C PHE A 92 -9.63 -0.41 -2.13
N ILE A 93 -10.54 -0.38 -1.16
CA ILE A 93 -10.18 -0.52 0.25
C ILE A 93 -11.08 -1.60 0.88
N SER A 94 -10.48 -2.66 1.41
CA SER A 94 -11.21 -3.79 2.02
C SER A 94 -11.84 -3.41 3.35
N ASP A 95 -12.74 -4.24 3.87
CA ASP A 95 -13.15 -4.14 5.27
C ASP A 95 -11.98 -4.42 6.23
N ILE A 96 -12.09 -3.92 7.45
CA ILE A 96 -11.12 -4.16 8.53
C ILE A 96 -11.29 -5.59 9.03
N ILE A 97 -10.20 -6.35 8.99
CA ILE A 97 -10.06 -7.66 9.62
C ILE A 97 -9.17 -7.55 10.86
N THR A 98 -9.35 -8.45 11.82
CA THR A 98 -8.45 -8.56 12.97
C THR A 98 -7.51 -9.73 12.76
N ILE A 99 -6.21 -9.47 12.82
CA ILE A 99 -5.17 -10.50 12.86
C ILE A 99 -4.67 -10.65 14.28
N THR A 100 -4.42 -11.88 14.72
CA THR A 100 -3.82 -12.15 16.03
C THR A 100 -2.39 -12.60 15.82
N THR A 101 -1.44 -11.91 16.46
CA THR A 101 -0.02 -12.28 16.45
C THR A 101 0.22 -13.59 17.20
N GLU A 102 1.40 -14.19 17.02
CA GLU A 102 1.83 -15.38 17.76
C GLU A 102 1.82 -15.17 19.29
N HIS A 103 1.92 -13.92 19.75
CA HIS A 103 1.86 -13.54 21.15
C HIS A 103 0.43 -13.24 21.66
N GLY A 104 -0.60 -13.50 20.86
CA GLY A 104 -2.00 -13.28 21.23
C GLY A 104 -2.45 -11.82 21.15
N ILE A 105 -1.62 -10.92 20.59
CA ILE A 105 -1.98 -9.50 20.42
C ILE A 105 -2.80 -9.36 19.14
N GLU A 106 -3.98 -8.77 19.25
CA GLU A 106 -4.85 -8.47 18.12
C GLU A 106 -4.47 -7.12 17.47
N HIS A 107 -4.40 -7.14 16.14
CA HIS A 107 -4.16 -5.96 15.31
C HIS A 107 -5.23 -5.85 14.23
N PRO A 108 -5.91 -4.70 14.10
CA PRO A 108 -6.78 -4.45 12.97
C PRO A 108 -5.93 -4.15 11.73
N VAL A 109 -6.28 -4.77 10.61
CA VAL A 109 -5.63 -4.66 9.31
C VAL A 109 -6.70 -4.61 8.23
N ARG A 110 -6.46 -3.88 7.15
CA ARG A 110 -7.27 -3.94 5.92
C ARG A 110 -6.33 -3.83 4.73
N ASP A 111 -6.75 -4.32 3.57
CA ASP A 111 -5.96 -4.26 2.35
C ASP A 111 -6.43 -3.08 1.49
N ILE A 112 -5.48 -2.36 0.91
CA ILE A 112 -5.68 -1.28 -0.05
C ILE A 112 -5.12 -1.72 -1.40
N SER A 113 -5.87 -1.57 -2.47
CA SER A 113 -5.37 -1.76 -3.83
C SER A 113 -5.04 -0.41 -4.46
N VAL A 114 -3.78 -0.25 -4.86
CA VAL A 114 -3.25 0.99 -5.43
C VAL A 114 -2.65 0.71 -6.80
N ILE A 115 -2.85 1.64 -7.74
CA ILE A 115 -2.23 1.62 -9.07
C ILE A 115 -1.53 2.95 -9.34
N ASP A 116 -0.54 2.93 -10.23
CA ASP A 116 0.08 4.12 -10.80
C ASP A 116 0.19 3.97 -12.32
N HIS A 117 0.80 4.94 -12.98
CA HIS A 117 0.97 4.94 -14.43
C HIS A 117 2.01 3.92 -14.95
N SER A 118 2.78 3.29 -14.05
CA SER A 118 3.88 2.39 -14.40
C SER A 118 3.50 0.91 -14.30
N ALA A 119 2.51 0.57 -13.48
CA ALA A 119 2.09 -0.79 -13.23
C ALA A 119 0.78 -1.14 -13.96
N ASN A 120 0.75 -2.30 -14.62
CA ASN A 120 -0.47 -2.84 -15.22
C ASN A 120 -1.42 -3.42 -14.16
N ASP A 121 -0.84 -3.93 -13.07
CA ASP A 121 -1.54 -4.58 -11.97
C ASP A 121 -1.53 -3.69 -10.72
N CYS A 122 -2.54 -3.88 -9.88
CA CYS A 122 -2.65 -3.18 -8.62
C CYS A 122 -1.71 -3.82 -7.60
N LEU A 123 -0.99 -2.99 -6.85
CA LEU A 123 -0.22 -3.45 -5.70
C LEU A 123 -1.10 -3.39 -4.46
N TYR A 124 -1.05 -4.46 -3.67
CA TYR A 124 -1.75 -4.53 -2.40
C TYR A 124 -0.89 -3.92 -1.29
N MET A 125 -1.51 -3.07 -0.49
CA MET A 125 -0.91 -2.45 0.68
C MET A 125 -1.69 -2.83 1.92
N ASP A 126 -1.03 -3.23 3.01
CA ASP A 126 -1.71 -3.34 4.31
C ASP A 126 -1.86 -1.93 4.94
N ASP A 127 -3.06 -1.63 5.39
CA ASP A 127 -3.43 -0.28 5.85
C ASP A 127 -2.97 0.04 7.27
N LEU A 128 -2.73 1.33 7.40
CA LEU A 128 -2.68 2.17 8.58
C LEU A 128 -4.08 2.30 9.21
N THR A 129 -4.52 1.33 10.01
CA THR A 129 -5.71 1.48 10.88
C THR A 129 -5.63 2.65 11.88
N LYS A 130 -4.50 3.36 11.90
CA LYS A 130 -4.26 4.63 12.62
C LYS A 130 -4.45 5.87 11.75
N ASN A 131 -4.63 5.74 10.43
CA ASN A 131 -4.87 6.84 9.53
C ASN A 131 -6.27 7.39 9.78
N LYS A 132 -6.34 8.68 10.11
CA LYS A 132 -7.59 9.41 10.41
C LYS A 132 -8.05 10.26 9.22
N ASP A 133 -7.44 10.10 8.05
CA ASP A 133 -7.79 10.88 6.88
C ASP A 133 -9.22 10.55 6.42
N SER A 134 -10.08 11.57 6.50
CA SER A 134 -11.49 11.43 6.17
C SER A 134 -11.72 10.95 4.74
N LYS A 135 -10.85 11.30 3.77
CA LYS A 135 -11.07 10.93 2.36
C LYS A 135 -10.95 9.43 2.14
N LEU A 136 -9.98 8.78 2.79
CA LEU A 136 -9.81 7.33 2.71
C LEU A 136 -10.85 6.60 3.55
N LEU A 137 -11.25 7.17 4.70
CA LEU A 137 -12.32 6.61 5.53
C LEU A 137 -13.69 6.69 4.86
N SER A 138 -13.94 7.73 4.05
CA SER A 138 -15.16 7.88 3.26
C SER A 138 -15.11 7.22 1.89
N TRP A 139 -14.02 6.52 1.57
CA TRP A 139 -13.86 5.86 0.28
C TRP A 139 -14.99 4.83 0.08
N LYS A 140 -15.68 4.92 -1.05
CA LYS A 140 -16.76 4.00 -1.44
C LYS A 140 -16.57 3.52 -2.87
N THR A 141 -16.55 4.45 -3.80
CA THR A 141 -16.42 4.18 -5.24
C THR A 141 -15.65 5.27 -5.98
N GLU A 142 -15.40 6.41 -5.36
CA GLU A 142 -14.61 7.48 -5.95
C GLU A 142 -13.12 7.20 -5.69
N PRO A 143 -12.29 7.11 -6.75
CA PRO A 143 -10.89 6.82 -6.57
C PRO A 143 -10.17 8.03 -5.95
N VAL A 144 -9.24 7.75 -5.04
CA VAL A 144 -8.50 8.78 -4.28
C VAL A 144 -7.05 8.73 -4.68
N ILE A 145 -6.50 9.85 -5.17
CA ILE A 145 -5.05 9.98 -5.36
C ILE A 145 -4.42 10.24 -3.98
N ALA A 146 -3.43 9.43 -3.62
CA ALA A 146 -2.72 9.58 -2.36
C ALA A 146 -1.21 9.31 -2.52
N GLY A 147 -0.41 10.07 -1.78
CA GLY A 147 1.01 9.82 -1.57
C GLY A 147 1.20 8.90 -0.36
N PHE A 148 1.89 7.79 -0.53
CA PHE A 148 2.24 6.82 0.50
C PHE A 148 3.73 6.93 0.77
N LEU A 149 4.12 7.41 1.94
CA LEU A 149 5.53 7.69 2.25
C LEU A 149 6.09 6.61 3.18
N GLY A 150 7.27 6.08 2.87
CA GLY A 150 7.99 5.13 3.70
C GLY A 150 7.37 3.73 3.74
N LEU A 151 6.85 3.23 2.61
CA LEU A 151 6.38 1.86 2.47
C LEU A 151 7.55 0.86 2.41
N ARG A 152 7.33 -0.37 2.89
CA ARG A 152 8.31 -1.47 2.83
C ARG A 152 7.80 -2.60 1.96
N VAL A 153 8.69 -3.30 1.26
CA VAL A 153 8.32 -4.56 0.61
C VAL A 153 7.99 -5.60 1.67
N ALA A 154 6.84 -6.25 1.51
CA ALA A 154 6.43 -7.40 2.29
C ALA A 154 6.14 -8.58 1.35
N THR A 155 6.68 -9.75 1.72
CA THR A 155 6.62 -10.98 0.91
C THR A 155 5.72 -12.06 1.52
N ASN A 156 5.10 -11.79 2.67
CA ASN A 156 4.27 -12.74 3.41
C ASN A 156 3.00 -13.19 2.66
N ARG A 157 2.50 -12.40 1.71
CA ARG A 157 1.30 -12.69 0.89
C ARG A 157 1.57 -12.55 -0.61
N GLY A 158 2.80 -12.85 -1.05
CA GLY A 158 3.29 -12.49 -2.38
C GLY A 158 3.91 -11.09 -2.37
N PHE A 159 4.11 -10.48 -3.53
CA PHE A 159 4.71 -9.16 -3.64
C PHE A 159 3.69 -8.09 -3.24
N THR A 160 3.88 -7.49 -2.06
CA THR A 160 3.01 -6.46 -1.49
C THR A 160 3.86 -5.35 -0.88
N LEU A 161 3.23 -4.22 -0.60
CA LEU A 161 3.82 -3.19 0.24
C LEU A 161 3.16 -3.20 1.60
N SER A 162 3.96 -2.95 2.63
CA SER A 162 3.50 -2.88 4.00
C SER A 162 3.74 -1.50 4.59
N SER A 163 2.77 -1.07 5.39
CA SER A 163 2.89 0.11 6.22
C SER A 163 3.51 -0.23 7.57
N ASN A 164 4.18 0.75 8.17
CA ASN A 164 4.73 0.65 9.52
C ASN A 164 4.49 1.97 10.28
N LEU A 165 4.99 2.07 11.52
CA LEU A 165 4.80 3.27 12.36
C LEU A 165 5.38 4.57 11.78
N SER A 166 6.31 4.49 10.84
CA SER A 166 6.89 5.63 10.13
C SER A 166 6.22 5.93 8.79
N THR A 167 5.31 5.05 8.34
CA THR A 167 4.56 5.27 7.10
C THR A 167 3.52 6.38 7.30
N SER A 168 3.46 7.31 6.36
CA SER A 168 2.44 8.37 6.35
C SER A 168 1.71 8.38 5.02
N ILE A 169 0.39 8.58 5.05
CA ILE A 169 -0.40 8.78 3.84
C ILE A 169 -0.81 10.24 3.74
N ASP A 170 -0.65 10.80 2.54
CA ASP A 170 -1.08 12.14 2.17
C ASP A 170 -2.18 12.06 1.10
N THR A 171 -3.41 12.45 1.44
CA THR A 171 -4.53 12.51 0.49
C THR A 171 -4.68 13.87 -0.19
N ASN A 172 -3.76 14.79 0.06
CA ASN A 172 -3.63 16.06 -0.63
C ASN A 172 -2.20 16.25 -1.12
N PRO A 173 -1.63 15.31 -1.90
CA PRO A 173 -0.31 15.48 -2.46
C PRO A 173 -0.28 16.72 -3.38
N THR A 174 0.85 17.42 -3.41
CA THR A 174 1.05 18.63 -4.21
C THR A 174 2.31 18.51 -5.05
N GLY A 175 2.48 19.43 -6.01
CA GLY A 175 3.67 19.51 -6.87
C GLY A 175 3.47 18.94 -8.27
N GLU A 176 4.51 19.06 -9.09
CA GLU A 176 4.49 18.70 -10.52
C GLU A 176 4.17 17.22 -10.76
N GLU A 177 4.75 16.32 -9.97
CA GLU A 177 4.49 14.87 -10.06
C GLU A 177 3.02 14.53 -9.82
N PHE A 178 2.36 15.25 -8.90
CA PHE A 178 0.92 15.12 -8.67
C PHE A 178 0.11 15.61 -9.87
N ILE A 179 0.45 16.76 -10.45
CA ILE A 179 -0.26 17.31 -11.61
C ILE A 179 -0.18 16.34 -12.79
N VAL A 180 1.02 15.84 -13.10
CA VAL A 180 1.23 14.86 -14.18
C VAL A 180 0.44 13.57 -13.92
N PHE A 181 0.44 13.08 -12.68
CA PHE A 181 -0.31 11.88 -12.34
C PHE A 181 -1.82 12.11 -12.40
N GLN A 182 -2.31 13.27 -11.96
CA GLN A 182 -3.71 13.66 -12.06
C GLN A 182 -4.17 13.71 -13.53
N ASP A 183 -3.37 14.31 -14.42
CA ASP A 183 -3.67 14.35 -15.85
C ASP A 183 -3.77 12.94 -16.45
N TRP A 184 -2.88 12.02 -16.04
CA TRP A 184 -2.96 10.62 -16.44
C TRP A 184 -4.23 9.92 -15.94
N VAL A 185 -4.61 10.14 -14.67
CA VAL A 185 -5.85 9.58 -14.10
C VAL A 185 -7.08 10.07 -14.90
N MET A 186 -7.11 11.37 -15.24
CA MET A 186 -8.19 11.96 -16.02
C MET A 186 -8.23 11.41 -17.45
N ALA A 187 -7.07 11.21 -18.09
CA ALA A 187 -6.97 10.64 -19.43
C ALA A 187 -7.41 9.15 -19.48
N ASN A 188 -7.23 8.42 -18.39
CA ASN A 188 -7.48 6.97 -18.31
C ASN A 188 -8.74 6.60 -17.51
N GLN A 189 -9.61 7.57 -17.22
CA GLN A 189 -10.75 7.41 -16.30
C GLN A 189 -11.62 6.18 -16.62
N THR A 190 -12.01 5.97 -17.87
CA THR A 190 -12.88 4.85 -18.29
C THR A 190 -12.25 3.48 -18.00
N GLU A 191 -10.95 3.32 -18.24
CA GLU A 191 -10.23 2.08 -17.97
C GLU A 191 -10.11 1.83 -16.46
N LEU A 192 -9.80 2.88 -15.70
CA LEU A 192 -9.68 2.83 -14.25
C LEU A 192 -11.01 2.49 -13.58
N GLU A 193 -12.12 3.06 -14.04
CA GLU A 193 -13.47 2.70 -13.58
C GLU A 193 -13.78 1.21 -13.85
N SER A 194 -13.42 0.70 -15.02
CA SER A 194 -13.58 -0.72 -15.35
C SER A 194 -12.75 -1.61 -14.41
N LYS A 195 -11.51 -1.24 -14.10
CA LYS A 195 -10.65 -1.93 -13.12
C LYS A 195 -11.27 -1.92 -11.72
N ILE A 196 -11.83 -0.79 -11.27
CA ILE A 196 -12.52 -0.70 -9.96
C ILE A 196 -13.70 -1.68 -9.91
N ILE A 197 -14.54 -1.71 -10.95
CA ILE A 197 -15.68 -2.63 -11.03
C ILE A 197 -15.21 -4.09 -11.00
N GLN A 198 -14.17 -4.43 -11.75
CA GLN A 198 -13.59 -5.77 -11.77
C GLN A 198 -13.06 -6.17 -10.38
N LEU A 199 -12.33 -5.28 -9.71
CA LEU A 199 -11.84 -5.50 -8.35
C LEU A 199 -12.99 -5.71 -7.37
N LEU A 200 -14.02 -4.86 -7.40
CA LEU A 200 -15.20 -4.98 -6.55
C LEU A 200 -15.92 -6.32 -6.75
N ASN A 201 -16.13 -6.75 -8.00
CA ASN A 201 -16.77 -8.04 -8.31
C ASN A 201 -15.92 -9.24 -7.85
N THR A 202 -14.59 -9.12 -7.90
CA THR A 202 -13.67 -10.16 -7.46
C THR A 202 -13.67 -10.29 -5.93
N LYS A 203 -13.71 -9.16 -5.22
CA LYS A 203 -13.64 -9.10 -3.75
C LYS A 203 -14.99 -9.33 -3.08
N ASN A 204 -16.08 -8.87 -3.69
CA ASN A 204 -17.45 -9.00 -3.21
C ASN A 204 -18.33 -9.64 -4.29
N PRO A 205 -18.22 -10.96 -4.52
CA PRO A 205 -19.05 -11.62 -5.53
C PRO A 205 -20.54 -11.58 -5.12
N THR A 206 -21.34 -10.81 -5.86
CA THR A 206 -22.78 -10.58 -5.59
C THR A 206 -23.68 -11.79 -5.85
N ALA A 207 -23.16 -12.86 -6.44
CA ALA A 207 -23.93 -14.05 -6.79
C ALA A 207 -23.38 -15.27 -6.06
N GLU A 208 -24.27 -16.16 -5.62
CA GLU A 208 -23.95 -17.58 -5.46
C GLU A 208 -23.35 -18.05 -6.80
N LYS A 209 -22.02 -18.04 -6.90
CA LYS A 209 -21.34 -18.57 -8.09
C LYS A 209 -21.69 -20.05 -8.13
N SER A 210 -22.44 -20.45 -9.14
CA SER A 210 -22.70 -21.87 -9.39
C SER A 210 -21.36 -22.51 -9.72
N ILE A 211 -20.86 -23.32 -8.79
CA ILE A 211 -19.66 -24.12 -8.94
C ILE A 211 -19.90 -25.04 -10.15
N LEU A 212 -19.11 -24.86 -11.22
CA LEU A 212 -19.21 -25.65 -12.43
C LEU A 212 -18.06 -26.65 -12.45
N THR A 213 -18.35 -27.90 -12.15
CA THR A 213 -17.39 -29.00 -12.30
C THR A 213 -16.85 -29.10 -13.73
N ILE A 214 -15.63 -29.61 -13.89
CA ILE A 214 -15.04 -29.90 -15.22
C ILE A 214 -16.01 -30.72 -16.09
N GLU A 215 -16.74 -31.67 -15.52
CA GLU A 215 -17.76 -32.47 -16.23
C GLU A 215 -18.91 -31.62 -16.79
N GLN A 216 -19.36 -30.60 -16.07
CA GLN A 216 -20.40 -29.68 -16.53
C GLN A 216 -19.90 -28.76 -17.66
N VAL A 217 -18.60 -28.45 -17.69
CA VAL A 217 -17.96 -27.73 -18.79
C VAL A 217 -17.78 -28.65 -20.01
N ILE A 218 -17.37 -29.90 -19.81
CA ILE A 218 -17.20 -30.93 -20.85
C ILE A 218 -18.51 -31.17 -21.59
N ASN A 219 -19.61 -31.36 -20.86
CA ASN A 219 -20.93 -31.65 -21.43
C ASN A 219 -21.49 -30.51 -22.29
N ARG A 220 -20.98 -29.28 -22.14
CA ARG A 220 -21.47 -28.11 -22.91
C ARG A 220 -20.77 -27.90 -24.24
N LYS A 221 -19.55 -28.41 -24.46
CA LYS A 221 -18.76 -28.01 -25.65
C LYS A 221 -18.10 -29.12 -26.45
N GLY A 222 -18.09 -30.37 -25.96
CA GLY A 222 -17.59 -31.50 -26.75
C GLY A 222 -16.09 -31.38 -27.04
N THR A 223 -15.29 -32.15 -26.31
CA THR A 223 -13.82 -32.28 -26.35
C THR A 223 -12.99 -31.10 -25.79
N LEU A 224 -12.02 -31.47 -24.94
CA LEU A 224 -11.07 -30.61 -24.27
C LEU A 224 -9.76 -30.57 -25.07
N ASP A 225 -9.52 -29.52 -25.85
CA ASP A 225 -8.16 -29.14 -26.21
C ASP A 225 -7.65 -28.04 -25.27
N PHE A 226 -6.32 -27.96 -25.13
CA PHE A 226 -5.68 -26.98 -24.24
C PHE A 226 -6.06 -25.54 -24.60
N GLY A 227 -6.24 -25.24 -25.89
CA GLY A 227 -6.62 -23.91 -26.36
C GLY A 227 -7.99 -23.48 -25.87
N SER A 228 -8.95 -24.41 -25.84
CA SER A 228 -10.32 -24.20 -25.41
C SER A 228 -10.39 -24.00 -23.90
N ILE A 229 -9.61 -24.77 -23.13
CA ILE A 229 -9.49 -24.59 -21.68
C ILE A 229 -8.85 -23.24 -21.37
N ALA A 230 -7.71 -22.93 -21.99
CA ALA A 230 -6.99 -21.67 -21.77
C ALA A 230 -7.89 -20.47 -22.04
N ARG A 231 -8.68 -20.52 -23.12
CA ARG A 231 -9.62 -19.43 -23.47
C ARG A 231 -10.77 -19.29 -22.46
N VAL A 232 -11.23 -20.40 -21.87
CA VAL A 232 -12.29 -20.36 -20.85
C VAL A 232 -11.74 -19.79 -19.54
N LEU A 233 -10.57 -20.25 -19.10
CA LEU A 233 -9.92 -19.78 -17.88
C LEU A 233 -9.44 -18.33 -17.98
N SER A 234 -9.04 -17.87 -19.17
CA SER A 234 -8.64 -16.47 -19.38
C SER A 234 -9.81 -15.48 -19.36
N SER A 235 -11.04 -15.97 -19.46
CA SER A 235 -12.23 -15.12 -19.66
C SER A 235 -13.31 -15.32 -18.60
N ASN A 236 -13.09 -16.23 -17.64
CA ASN A 236 -14.05 -16.52 -16.56
C ASN A 236 -13.28 -16.75 -15.26
N ASP A 237 -13.90 -16.41 -14.14
CA ASP A 237 -13.40 -16.80 -12.82
C ASP A 237 -13.53 -18.32 -12.67
N PHE A 238 -12.51 -18.94 -12.07
CA PHE A 238 -12.50 -20.36 -11.75
C PHE A 238 -11.82 -20.59 -10.41
N TYR A 239 -12.26 -21.61 -9.69
CA TYR A 239 -11.62 -22.07 -8.46
C TYR A 239 -10.71 -23.25 -8.77
N VAL A 240 -9.57 -23.30 -8.08
CA VAL A 240 -8.59 -24.39 -8.21
C VAL A 240 -8.50 -25.15 -6.90
N ALA A 241 -8.79 -26.45 -6.94
CA ALA A 241 -8.49 -27.34 -5.83
C ALA A 241 -7.00 -27.74 -5.89
N VAL A 242 -6.19 -27.15 -5.01
CA VAL A 242 -4.77 -27.47 -4.87
C VAL A 242 -4.59 -28.66 -3.94
N GLY A 243 -3.93 -29.73 -4.40
CA GLY A 243 -3.61 -30.89 -3.56
C GLY A 243 -2.53 -30.61 -2.49
N PRO A 244 -2.34 -31.51 -1.50
CA PRO A 244 -1.35 -31.36 -0.44
C PRO A 244 0.06 -31.66 -0.96
N SER A 245 0.59 -30.81 -1.84
CA SER A 245 1.98 -30.87 -2.31
C SER A 245 2.79 -29.92 -1.44
N TYR A 246 3.55 -30.48 -0.50
CA TYR A 246 4.46 -29.73 0.39
C TYR A 246 5.91 -29.71 -0.13
N ILE A 247 6.12 -29.88 -1.44
CA ILE A 247 7.48 -29.91 -1.99
C ILE A 247 7.79 -28.54 -2.60
N LEU A 248 8.47 -27.72 -1.79
CA LEU A 248 9.35 -26.67 -2.32
C LEU A 248 10.39 -27.36 -3.19
N THR A 249 10.27 -27.22 -4.52
CA THR A 249 11.33 -27.65 -5.41
C THR A 249 12.61 -26.87 -5.09
N LYS A 250 13.79 -27.45 -5.37
CA LYS A 250 15.11 -26.83 -5.09
C LYS A 250 15.31 -25.41 -5.65
N LYS A 251 14.37 -24.89 -6.46
CA LYS A 251 14.36 -23.54 -7.05
C LYS A 251 13.39 -22.57 -6.37
N GLN A 252 12.84 -22.87 -5.19
CA GLN A 252 11.80 -22.06 -4.54
C GLN A 252 10.54 -21.85 -5.40
N VAL A 253 10.28 -22.73 -6.37
CA VAL A 253 9.05 -22.69 -7.18
C VAL A 253 8.02 -23.56 -6.50
N LEU A 254 6.91 -22.94 -6.10
CA LEU A 254 5.74 -23.62 -5.58
C LEU A 254 5.06 -24.35 -6.74
N SER A 255 5.07 -25.68 -6.69
CA SER A 255 4.51 -26.55 -7.72
C SER A 255 3.28 -27.27 -7.18
N TRP A 256 2.14 -27.05 -7.82
CA TRP A 256 0.87 -27.71 -7.52
C TRP A 256 0.37 -28.50 -8.72
N VAL A 257 -0.27 -29.63 -8.42
CA VAL A 257 -1.05 -30.40 -9.39
C VAL A 257 -2.50 -30.00 -9.22
N LEU A 258 -3.09 -29.56 -10.33
CA LEU A 258 -4.47 -29.15 -10.42
C LEU A 258 -5.35 -30.39 -10.28
N LYS A 259 -6.04 -30.53 -9.13
CA LYS A 259 -6.91 -31.69 -8.88
C LYS A 259 -8.30 -31.51 -9.47
N ASP A 260 -8.80 -30.28 -9.45
CA ASP A 260 -10.11 -29.92 -9.98
C ASP A 260 -10.15 -28.42 -10.34
N VAL A 261 -10.98 -28.07 -11.33
CA VAL A 261 -11.32 -26.71 -11.74
C VAL A 261 -12.83 -26.58 -11.60
N SER A 262 -13.29 -25.71 -10.71
CA SER A 262 -14.70 -25.61 -10.35
C SER A 262 -15.25 -24.19 -10.41
#